data_AF-A0AAQ0LQZ3-F1
#
_entry.id   AF-A0AAQ0LQZ3-F1
#
_cell.length_a   1.000
_cell.length_b   1.000
_cell.length_c   1.000
_cell.angle_alpha   90.00
_cell.angle_beta   90.00
_cell.angle_gamma   90.00
#
_symmetry.space_group_name_H-M   'P 1'
#
loop_
_entity.id
_entity.type
_entity.pdbx_description
1 polymer ?
#
loop_
_entity_poly.entity_id
_entity_poly.type
_entity_poly.pdbx_seq_one_letter_code
_entity_poly.pdbx_strand_id
1 'polypeptide(L)'
;MKSAISSPTDMCIIVTYRCPMQCQMCNIWQNPTNKDKEITPAEIEKLPKVKFINITGGEPFIREDLEEIVEVAFRKSPRVVISTSGWFEERIIHLAEKFPNIGIRISIEGLSQKNDELRGRQGGFDRGIRTLLRLKEMGIKDIGFGITVSDSNSTDMLSLYRLSRSLGMEFATAALHNSYYFHKIDNTFTNKEEVCSNFGKLIEWQLREKHPKAWFRAYFNWGLINYIQGKPRLLPCEAGLVNFFVAPYGDVYPCNGLESKYWKESMGNIRTMSSFQDLWRSEQAERVRAHVRKCPKNCWMVGTAAPVMKKYIAIPLRWVLHQKIQSVMGHPINLKG
;
A
#
# COMPACT_ATOMS: atom_id res chain seq x y z
N MET A 1 1.38 -34.52 7.16
CA MET A 1 1.27 -33.40 8.12
C MET A 1 1.03 -32.11 7.36
N LYS A 2 -0.16 -31.50 7.44
CA LYS A 2 -0.35 -30.12 6.97
C LYS A 2 0.55 -29.23 7.86
N SER A 3 1.56 -28.57 7.29
CA SER A 3 2.38 -27.62 8.05
C SER A 3 1.45 -26.63 8.75
N ALA A 4 1.63 -26.39 10.05
CA ALA A 4 0.77 -25.46 10.79
C ALA A 4 0.79 -24.09 10.11
N ILE A 5 -0.35 -23.67 9.55
CA ILE A 5 -0.48 -22.36 8.90
C ILE A 5 -0.36 -21.30 10.00
N SER A 6 0.65 -20.45 9.88
CA SER A 6 0.89 -19.35 10.81
C SER A 6 -0.24 -18.33 10.78
N SER A 7 -0.42 -17.62 11.89
CA SER A 7 -1.30 -16.44 11.92
C SER A 7 -0.72 -15.33 11.03
N PRO A 8 -1.57 -14.54 10.35
CA PRO A 8 -1.12 -13.42 9.54
C PRO A 8 -0.44 -12.35 10.42
N THR A 9 0.53 -11.64 9.85
CA THR A 9 1.25 -10.55 10.53
C THR A 9 0.73 -9.18 10.17
N ASP A 10 0.08 -9.02 9.03
CA ASP A 10 -0.37 -7.73 8.50
C ASP A 10 -1.79 -7.89 7.92
N MET A 11 -2.64 -6.87 8.04
CA MET A 11 -3.92 -6.85 7.33
C MET A 11 -4.21 -5.47 6.76
N CYS A 12 -5.00 -5.46 5.70
CA CYS A 12 -5.55 -4.24 5.13
C CYS A 12 -7.08 -4.33 5.12
N ILE A 13 -7.74 -3.29 5.62
CA ILE A 13 -9.19 -3.22 5.71
C ILE A 13 -9.65 -2.15 4.72
N ILE A 14 -10.38 -2.59 3.71
CA ILE A 14 -11.00 -1.72 2.72
C ILE A 14 -12.40 -1.40 3.25
N VAL A 15 -12.57 -0.23 3.85
CA VAL A 15 -13.79 0.08 4.61
C VAL A 15 -14.96 0.50 3.72
N THR A 16 -14.68 0.95 2.51
CA THR A 16 -15.67 1.41 1.52
C THR A 16 -15.07 1.40 0.11
N TYR A 17 -15.89 1.42 -0.93
CA TYR A 17 -15.46 1.77 -2.30
C TYR A 17 -15.93 3.18 -2.70
N ARG A 18 -16.71 3.87 -1.86
CA ARG A 18 -17.12 5.26 -2.09
C ARG A 18 -15.90 6.18 -2.05
N CYS A 19 -15.69 6.96 -3.09
CA CYS A 19 -14.56 7.89 -3.19
C CYS A 19 -14.99 9.15 -3.93
N PRO A 20 -14.65 10.35 -3.44
CA PRO A 20 -14.99 11.59 -4.14
C PRO A 20 -13.90 12.01 -5.15
N MET A 21 -12.82 11.24 -5.28
CA MET A 21 -11.76 11.49 -6.26
C MET A 21 -12.05 10.75 -7.56
N GLN A 22 -11.68 11.33 -8.70
CA GLN A 22 -11.88 10.76 -10.03
C GLN A 22 -10.53 10.46 -10.70
N CYS A 23 -9.74 9.62 -10.03
CA CYS A 23 -8.35 9.39 -10.40
C CYS A 23 -8.22 8.67 -11.75
N GLN A 24 -7.22 9.04 -12.55
CA GLN A 24 -6.99 8.40 -13.86
C GLN A 24 -6.57 6.93 -13.74
N MET A 25 -5.84 6.58 -12.67
CA MET A 25 -5.37 5.21 -12.42
C MET A 25 -6.42 4.29 -11.77
N CYS A 26 -7.59 4.79 -11.39
CA CYS A 26 -8.55 4.08 -10.55
C CYS A 26 -10.00 4.49 -10.82
N ASN A 27 -10.86 3.53 -11.18
CA ASN A 27 -12.29 3.73 -11.45
C ASN A 27 -13.18 3.34 -10.26
N ILE A 28 -12.63 3.23 -9.05
CA ILE A 28 -13.38 2.79 -7.86
C ILE A 28 -14.59 3.69 -7.56
N TRP A 29 -14.47 4.99 -7.87
CA TRP A 29 -15.54 5.99 -7.69
C TRP A 29 -16.78 5.71 -8.55
N GLN A 30 -16.63 4.98 -9.65
CA GLN A 30 -17.73 4.54 -10.51
C GLN A 30 -18.43 3.28 -9.98
N ASN A 31 -17.87 2.66 -8.93
CA ASN A 31 -18.34 1.41 -8.36
C ASN A 31 -18.52 1.53 -6.83
N PRO A 32 -19.29 2.53 -6.35
CA PRO A 32 -19.45 2.76 -4.93
C PRO A 32 -20.12 1.58 -4.23
N THR A 33 -19.74 1.34 -2.98
CA THR A 33 -20.41 0.39 -2.12
C THR A 33 -21.79 0.89 -1.69
N ASN A 34 -22.71 -0.03 -1.40
CA ASN A 34 -23.89 0.31 -0.62
C ASN A 34 -23.47 0.51 0.85
N LYS A 35 -23.64 1.73 1.38
CA LYS A 35 -23.21 2.12 2.73
C LYS A 35 -23.79 1.20 3.82
N ASP A 36 -25.02 0.74 3.67
CA ASP A 36 -25.73 -0.05 4.69
C ASP A 36 -25.23 -1.50 4.76
N LYS A 37 -24.39 -1.91 3.80
CA LYS A 37 -23.79 -3.25 3.72
C LYS A 37 -22.29 -3.24 3.96
N GLU A 38 -21.69 -2.07 4.16
CA GLU A 38 -20.27 -1.92 4.45
C GLU A 38 -19.91 -2.59 5.78
N ILE A 39 -18.65 -3.01 5.89
CA ILE A 39 -18.12 -3.69 7.07
C ILE A 39 -18.27 -2.80 8.31
N THR A 40 -18.75 -3.37 9.42
CA THR A 40 -18.98 -2.61 10.65
C THR A 40 -17.81 -2.74 11.64
N PRO A 41 -17.66 -1.82 12.61
CA PRO A 41 -16.70 -1.96 13.70
C PRO A 41 -16.81 -3.33 14.43
N ALA A 42 -18.03 -3.80 14.66
CA ALA A 42 -18.30 -5.10 15.29
C ALA A 42 -17.82 -6.30 14.45
N GLU A 43 -17.87 -6.19 13.12
CA GLU A 43 -17.32 -7.22 12.22
C GLU A 43 -15.80 -7.22 12.21
N ILE A 44 -15.17 -6.05 12.29
CA ILE A 44 -13.71 -5.90 12.39
C ILE A 44 -13.20 -6.51 13.72
N GLU A 45 -14.00 -6.49 14.78
CA GLU A 45 -13.66 -7.14 16.06
C GLU A 45 -13.43 -8.65 15.91
N LYS A 46 -14.04 -9.29 14.90
CA LYS A 46 -13.85 -10.73 14.61
C LYS A 46 -12.49 -11.04 13.98
N LEU A 47 -11.76 -10.03 13.49
CA LEU A 47 -10.45 -10.18 12.86
C LEU A 47 -9.35 -10.46 13.90
N PRO A 48 -8.24 -11.12 13.49
CA PRO A 48 -7.17 -11.50 14.41
C PRO A 48 -6.35 -10.27 14.84
N LYS A 49 -5.60 -10.41 15.94
CA LYS A 49 -4.54 -9.45 16.25
C LYS A 49 -3.38 -9.60 15.27
N VAL A 50 -2.82 -8.48 14.81
CA VAL A 50 -1.72 -8.42 13.83
C VAL A 50 -0.72 -7.33 14.17
N LYS A 51 0.47 -7.36 13.56
CA LYS A 51 1.52 -6.36 13.78
C LYS A 51 1.25 -5.03 13.10
N PHE A 52 0.45 -5.02 12.03
CA PHE A 52 0.15 -3.82 11.26
C PHE A 52 -1.23 -3.88 10.60
N ILE A 53 -1.99 -2.79 10.72
CA ILE A 53 -3.25 -2.58 10.00
C ILE A 53 -3.11 -1.36 9.08
N ASN A 54 -3.48 -1.52 7.81
CA ASN A 54 -3.78 -0.39 6.93
C ASN A 54 -5.29 -0.27 6.69
N ILE A 55 -5.87 0.87 7.08
CA ILE A 55 -7.24 1.24 6.73
C ILE A 55 -7.21 2.01 5.40
N THR A 56 -8.02 1.59 4.45
CA THR A 56 -8.10 2.17 3.11
C THR A 56 -9.51 1.98 2.54
N GLY A 57 -9.68 2.18 1.23
CA GLY A 57 -10.92 1.93 0.50
C GLY A 57 -11.54 3.22 0.07
N GLY A 58 -11.93 3.30 -1.22
CA GLY A 58 -12.35 4.53 -1.87
C GLY A 58 -11.65 5.73 -1.25
N GLU A 59 -12.39 6.46 -0.42
CA GLU A 59 -11.86 7.34 0.61
C GLU A 59 -12.38 6.96 2.01
N PRO A 60 -11.53 6.53 2.98
CA PRO A 60 -11.97 6.17 4.33
C PRO A 60 -12.69 7.32 5.04
N PHE A 61 -12.23 8.56 4.84
CA PHE A 61 -12.80 9.76 5.46
C PHE A 61 -14.15 10.19 4.84
N ILE A 62 -14.80 9.34 4.05
CA ILE A 62 -16.23 9.50 3.75
C ILE A 62 -17.14 8.78 4.76
N ARG A 63 -16.60 7.83 5.54
CA ARG A 63 -17.37 7.07 6.53
C ARG A 63 -17.58 7.87 7.81
N GLU A 64 -18.81 7.89 8.30
CA GLU A 64 -19.18 8.61 9.54
C GLU A 64 -18.65 7.88 10.78
N ASP A 65 -18.61 6.55 10.75
CA ASP A 65 -18.15 5.66 11.83
C ASP A 65 -16.65 5.32 11.77
N LEU A 66 -15.85 6.10 11.03
CA LEU A 66 -14.41 5.82 10.87
C LEU A 66 -13.66 5.83 12.22
N GLU A 67 -14.06 6.65 13.17
CA GLU A 67 -13.43 6.70 14.50
C GLU A 67 -13.59 5.39 15.26
N GLU A 68 -14.79 4.79 15.23
CA GLU A 68 -15.06 3.49 15.86
C GLU A 68 -14.25 2.37 15.19
N ILE A 69 -14.12 2.44 13.86
CA ILE A 69 -13.26 1.51 13.11
C ILE A 69 -11.79 1.63 13.56
N VAL A 70 -11.29 2.85 13.73
CA VAL A 70 -9.90 3.10 14.17
C VAL A 70 -9.69 2.62 15.60
N GLU A 71 -10.67 2.82 16.48
CA GLU A 71 -10.63 2.32 17.86
C GLU A 71 -10.55 0.78 17.91
N VAL A 72 -11.37 0.08 17.13
CA VAL A 72 -11.27 -1.38 16.99
C VAL A 72 -9.90 -1.77 16.43
N ALA A 73 -9.41 -1.08 15.40
CA ALA A 73 -8.13 -1.38 14.78
C ALA A 73 -6.96 -1.29 15.78
N PHE A 74 -6.93 -0.28 16.65
CA PHE A 74 -5.89 -0.17 17.69
C PHE A 74 -5.97 -1.26 18.76
N ARG A 75 -7.15 -1.84 19.03
CA ARG A 75 -7.26 -3.04 19.89
C ARG A 75 -6.69 -4.29 19.23
N LYS A 76 -6.58 -4.31 17.90
CA LYS A 76 -6.05 -5.43 17.10
C LYS A 76 -4.60 -5.27 16.69
N SER A 77 -4.06 -4.05 16.69
CA SER A 77 -2.70 -3.81 16.21
C SER A 77 -2.01 -2.63 16.89
N PRO A 78 -0.72 -2.75 17.23
CA PRO A 78 0.05 -1.64 17.78
C PRO A 78 0.32 -0.53 16.75
N ARG A 79 0.08 -0.78 15.45
CA ARG A 79 0.33 0.19 14.39
C ARG A 79 -0.80 0.18 13.37
N VAL A 80 -1.53 1.29 13.34
CA VAL A 80 -2.62 1.55 12.39
C VAL A 80 -2.21 2.71 11.49
N VAL A 81 -2.36 2.54 10.18
CA VAL A 81 -2.11 3.59 9.19
C VAL A 81 -3.32 3.75 8.29
N ILE A 82 -3.77 4.97 8.04
CA ILE A 82 -4.83 5.29 7.07
C ILE A 82 -4.21 5.82 5.79
N SER A 83 -4.61 5.22 4.67
CA SER A 83 -4.34 5.73 3.33
C SER A 83 -5.52 6.59 2.88
N THR A 84 -5.28 7.86 2.58
CA THR A 84 -6.31 8.85 2.23
C THR A 84 -5.88 9.71 1.04
N SER A 85 -6.84 10.28 0.31
CA SER A 85 -6.60 11.34 -0.67
C SER A 85 -6.18 12.68 -0.04
N GLY A 86 -6.41 12.86 1.26
CA GLY A 86 -6.18 14.16 1.93
C GLY A 86 -7.29 15.18 1.70
N TRP A 87 -8.40 14.79 1.05
CA TRP A 87 -9.47 15.73 0.70
C TRP A 87 -10.22 16.28 1.92
N PHE A 88 -10.42 15.45 2.94
CA PHE A 88 -11.19 15.79 4.15
C PHE A 88 -10.28 16.31 5.27
N GLU A 89 -9.60 17.43 5.04
CA GLU A 89 -8.57 18.02 5.94
C GLU A 89 -9.01 18.03 7.41
N GLU A 90 -10.16 18.64 7.71
CA GLU A 90 -10.68 18.78 9.09
C GLU A 90 -10.95 17.42 9.76
N ARG A 91 -11.49 16.46 9.02
CA ARG A 91 -11.76 15.11 9.57
C ARG A 91 -10.46 14.36 9.86
N ILE A 92 -9.43 14.56 9.03
CA ILE A 92 -8.10 13.96 9.24
C ILE A 92 -7.47 14.54 10.50
N ILE A 93 -7.52 15.85 10.67
CA ILE A 93 -6.98 16.55 11.84
C ILE A 93 -7.71 16.09 13.11
N HIS A 94 -9.04 16.12 13.12
CA HIS A 94 -9.84 15.69 14.26
C HIS A 94 -9.56 14.24 14.69
N LEU A 95 -9.46 13.33 13.71
CA LEU A 95 -9.11 11.94 13.99
C LEU A 95 -7.71 11.82 14.63
N ALA A 96 -6.74 12.60 14.15
CA ALA A 96 -5.39 12.58 14.68
C ALA A 96 -5.27 13.19 16.09
N GLU A 97 -6.13 14.14 16.46
CA GLU A 97 -6.25 14.65 17.84
C GLU A 97 -6.68 13.54 18.80
N LYS A 98 -7.68 12.74 18.39
CA LYS A 98 -8.19 11.61 19.17
C LYS A 98 -7.20 10.44 19.23
N PHE A 99 -6.46 10.21 18.14
CA PHE A 99 -5.53 9.09 18.01
C PHE A 99 -4.12 9.56 17.64
N PRO A 100 -3.33 10.12 18.58
CA PRO A 100 -2.02 10.72 18.27
C PRO A 100 -0.97 9.72 17.74
N ASN A 101 -1.20 8.43 17.89
CA ASN A 101 -0.34 7.35 17.36
C ASN A 101 -0.79 6.85 15.97
N ILE A 102 -1.82 7.46 15.36
CA ILE A 102 -2.27 7.10 14.01
C ILE A 102 -1.23 7.48 12.98
N GLY A 103 -1.03 6.61 12.00
CA GLY A 103 -0.26 6.97 10.82
C GLY A 103 -1.15 7.46 9.68
N ILE A 104 -0.75 8.54 8.99
CA ILE A 104 -1.52 9.09 7.85
C ILE A 104 -0.64 9.12 6.60
N ARG A 105 -1.12 8.49 5.52
CA ARG A 105 -0.47 8.49 4.19
C ARG A 105 -1.39 9.19 3.22
N ILE A 106 -1.02 10.40 2.84
CA ILE A 106 -1.76 11.17 1.84
C ILE A 106 -1.23 10.80 0.47
N SER A 107 -2.12 10.42 -0.43
CA SER A 107 -1.75 10.02 -1.77
C SER A 107 -1.57 11.26 -2.65
N ILE A 108 -0.34 11.53 -3.08
CA ILE A 108 0.07 12.66 -3.91
C ILE A 108 0.81 12.13 -5.13
N GLU A 109 0.27 12.42 -6.32
CA GLU A 109 0.71 11.80 -7.58
C GLU A 109 1.68 12.67 -8.38
N GLY A 110 1.89 13.92 -7.97
CA GLY A 110 2.86 14.83 -8.56
C GLY A 110 2.92 16.15 -7.80
N LEU A 111 3.67 17.14 -8.31
CA LEU A 111 3.52 18.50 -7.80
C LEU A 111 2.15 19.08 -8.21
N SER A 112 1.67 20.09 -7.47
CA SER A 112 0.39 20.81 -7.62
C SER A 112 -0.48 20.40 -8.83
N GLN A 113 -0.21 20.96 -10.03
CA GLN A 113 -1.02 20.71 -11.22
C GLN A 113 -1.08 19.23 -11.63
N LYS A 114 0.06 18.53 -11.62
CA LYS A 114 0.15 17.11 -12.01
C LYS A 114 -0.65 16.21 -11.07
N ASN A 115 -0.60 16.49 -9.77
CA ASN A 115 -1.41 15.75 -8.81
C ASN A 115 -2.91 15.91 -9.10
N ASP A 116 -3.37 17.15 -9.24
CA ASP A 116 -4.80 17.45 -9.38
C ASP A 116 -5.36 16.88 -10.69
N GLU A 117 -4.58 16.95 -11.76
CA GLU A 117 -4.85 16.32 -13.05
C GLU A 117 -5.01 14.79 -12.91
N LEU A 118 -4.05 14.11 -12.28
CA LEU A 118 -4.06 12.66 -12.15
C LEU A 118 -5.11 12.14 -11.16
N ARG A 119 -5.42 12.93 -10.11
CA ARG A 119 -6.44 12.57 -9.12
C ARG A 119 -7.85 13.01 -9.49
N GLY A 120 -8.00 13.82 -10.55
CA GLY A 120 -9.28 14.31 -11.06
C GLY A 120 -9.98 15.28 -10.10
N ARG A 121 -9.21 16.06 -9.34
CA ARG A 121 -9.80 17.05 -8.41
C ARG A 121 -8.85 18.20 -8.08
N GLN A 122 -9.26 19.41 -8.43
CA GLN A 122 -8.50 20.64 -8.19
C GLN A 122 -8.36 20.95 -6.69
N GLY A 123 -7.19 21.44 -6.31
CA GLY A 123 -6.79 21.77 -4.95
C GLY A 123 -6.34 20.56 -4.12
N GLY A 124 -6.33 19.34 -4.68
CA GLY A 124 -5.99 18.12 -3.96
C GLY A 124 -4.57 18.15 -3.38
N PHE A 125 -3.61 18.66 -4.14
CA PHE A 125 -2.23 18.80 -3.68
C PHE A 125 -2.13 19.72 -2.47
N ASP A 126 -2.68 20.93 -2.57
CA ASP A 126 -2.56 21.95 -1.51
C ASP A 126 -3.24 21.49 -0.22
N ARG A 127 -4.42 20.86 -0.32
CA ARG A 127 -5.11 20.26 0.83
C ARG A 127 -4.25 19.18 1.50
N GLY A 128 -3.65 18.30 0.69
CA GLY A 128 -2.77 17.25 1.18
C GLY A 128 -1.53 17.80 1.90
N ILE A 129 -0.85 18.79 1.31
CA ILE A 129 0.33 19.42 1.93
C ILE A 129 -0.05 20.13 3.23
N ARG A 130 -1.10 20.97 3.23
CA ARG A 130 -1.55 21.66 4.45
C ARG A 130 -1.89 20.69 5.57
N THR A 131 -2.62 19.62 5.25
CA THR A 131 -2.95 18.57 6.23
C THR A 131 -1.70 17.95 6.81
N LEU A 132 -0.72 17.57 5.97
CA LEU A 132 0.52 16.97 6.46
C LEU A 132 1.36 17.92 7.31
N LEU A 133 1.44 19.20 6.94
CA LEU A 133 2.11 20.23 7.75
C LEU A 133 1.43 20.38 9.10
N ARG A 134 0.09 20.45 9.12
CA ARG A 134 -0.68 20.54 10.36
C ARG A 134 -0.48 19.32 11.27
N LEU A 135 -0.55 18.12 10.71
CA LEU A 135 -0.28 16.88 11.45
C LEU A 135 1.16 16.85 12.01
N LYS A 136 2.13 17.41 11.28
CA LYS A 136 3.50 17.55 11.76
C LYS A 136 3.61 18.50 12.94
N GLU A 137 2.93 19.65 12.89
CA GLU A 137 2.87 20.62 13.99
C GLU A 137 2.25 20.01 15.25
N MET A 138 1.23 19.16 15.09
CA MET A 138 0.60 18.40 16.17
C MET A 138 1.52 17.31 16.76
N GLY A 139 2.69 17.06 16.17
CA GLY A 139 3.65 16.07 16.64
C GLY A 139 3.36 14.63 16.17
N ILE A 140 2.47 14.43 15.19
CA ILE A 140 2.18 13.11 14.64
C ILE A 140 3.40 12.61 13.87
N LYS A 141 3.98 11.49 14.31
CA LYS A 141 5.28 11.02 13.82
C LYS A 141 5.20 10.22 12.52
N ASP A 142 4.16 9.39 12.36
CA ASP A 142 4.05 8.48 11.23
C ASP A 142 3.20 9.10 10.11
N ILE A 143 3.71 10.14 9.45
CA ILE A 143 3.00 10.86 8.38
C ILE A 143 3.83 10.94 7.10
N GLY A 144 3.16 11.03 5.95
CA GLY A 144 3.82 11.32 4.68
C GLY A 144 3.01 11.00 3.44
N PHE A 145 3.73 10.80 2.34
CA PHE A 145 3.18 10.70 0.99
C PHE A 145 3.13 9.27 0.48
N GLY A 146 2.11 8.97 -0.31
CA GLY A 146 2.09 7.82 -1.21
C GLY A 146 1.99 8.30 -2.66
N ILE A 147 2.78 7.72 -3.57
CA ILE A 147 2.67 7.96 -5.01
C ILE A 147 2.47 6.63 -5.75
N THR A 148 1.60 6.63 -6.75
CA THR A 148 1.43 5.59 -7.76
C THR A 148 2.10 6.05 -9.05
N VAL A 149 3.26 5.49 -9.35
CA VAL A 149 4.11 5.92 -10.46
C VAL A 149 3.61 5.34 -11.78
N SER A 150 3.41 6.21 -12.76
CA SER A 150 3.05 5.93 -14.16
C SER A 150 4.03 6.64 -15.11
N ASP A 151 3.80 6.50 -16.42
CA ASP A 151 4.55 7.27 -17.43
C ASP A 151 4.44 8.79 -17.18
N SER A 152 3.29 9.26 -16.69
CA SER A 152 2.97 10.69 -16.58
C SER A 152 3.59 11.42 -15.39
N ASN A 153 4.11 10.71 -14.38
CA ASN A 153 4.58 11.32 -13.12
C ASN A 153 5.89 10.74 -12.57
N SER A 154 6.61 9.90 -13.32
CA SER A 154 7.86 9.32 -12.84
C SER A 154 8.95 10.36 -12.55
N THR A 155 8.94 11.49 -13.26
CA THR A 155 9.82 12.62 -12.96
C THR A 155 9.36 13.36 -11.70
N ASP A 156 8.06 13.60 -11.53
CA ASP A 156 7.50 14.20 -10.30
C ASP A 156 7.77 13.38 -9.05
N MET A 157 7.85 12.04 -9.15
CA MET A 157 8.24 11.17 -8.04
C MET A 157 9.57 11.62 -7.41
N LEU A 158 10.54 12.04 -8.23
CA LEU A 158 11.83 12.52 -7.75
C LEU A 158 11.69 13.85 -7.00
N SER A 159 10.86 14.76 -7.51
CA SER A 159 10.55 16.04 -6.85
C SER A 159 9.83 15.84 -5.52
N LEU A 160 8.82 14.96 -5.48
CA LEU A 160 8.10 14.61 -4.26
C LEU A 160 8.98 13.89 -3.25
N TYR A 161 9.92 13.06 -3.69
CA TYR A 161 10.90 12.47 -2.79
C TYR A 161 11.72 13.56 -2.10
N ARG A 162 12.27 14.53 -2.84
CA ARG A 162 13.03 15.65 -2.26
C ARG A 162 12.18 16.46 -1.28
N LEU A 163 10.93 16.75 -1.63
CA LEU A 163 9.97 17.42 -0.75
C LEU A 163 9.73 16.61 0.54
N SER A 164 9.56 15.29 0.44
CA SER A 164 9.40 14.45 1.62
C SER A 164 10.61 14.50 2.55
N ARG A 165 11.82 14.61 1.99
CA ARG A 165 13.05 14.71 2.78
C ARG A 165 13.19 16.08 3.45
N SER A 166 12.89 17.17 2.76
CA SER A 166 12.91 18.51 3.37
C SER A 166 11.88 18.64 4.49
N LEU A 167 10.73 17.97 4.36
CA LEU A 167 9.68 17.95 5.38
C LEU A 167 9.91 16.89 6.48
N GLY A 168 10.89 16.00 6.35
CA GLY A 168 11.13 14.93 7.32
C GLY A 168 9.99 13.90 7.38
N MET A 169 9.32 13.64 6.26
CA MET A 169 8.14 12.80 6.16
C MET A 169 8.44 11.45 5.48
N GLU A 170 7.50 10.51 5.65
CA GLU A 170 7.53 9.23 4.96
C GLU A 170 7.23 9.39 3.46
N PHE A 171 7.82 8.53 2.64
CA PHE A 171 7.59 8.48 1.20
C PHE A 171 7.40 7.03 0.76
N ALA A 172 6.19 6.70 0.34
CA ALA A 172 5.81 5.39 -0.14
C ALA A 172 5.62 5.43 -1.66
N THR A 173 6.23 4.48 -2.35
CA THR A 173 6.12 4.31 -3.80
C THR A 173 5.28 3.08 -4.12
N ALA A 174 4.53 3.18 -5.20
CA ALA A 174 3.89 2.08 -5.89
C ALA A 174 4.08 2.28 -7.40
N ALA A 175 3.91 1.23 -8.17
CA ALA A 175 3.79 1.32 -9.62
C ALA A 175 2.32 1.28 -10.02
N LEU A 176 1.98 1.81 -11.18
CA LEU A 176 0.66 1.68 -11.78
C LEU A 176 0.26 0.19 -11.89
N HIS A 177 -0.97 -0.14 -11.45
CA HIS A 177 -1.46 -1.50 -11.40
C HIS A 177 -2.92 -1.60 -11.83
N ASN A 178 -3.30 -2.76 -12.40
CA ASN A 178 -4.70 -3.16 -12.62
C ASN A 178 -5.14 -4.11 -11.52
N SER A 179 -6.39 -4.01 -11.05
CA SER A 179 -6.99 -4.99 -10.15
C SER A 179 -8.49 -4.79 -9.99
N TYR A 180 -9.15 -5.79 -9.41
CA TYR A 180 -10.54 -5.69 -8.98
C TYR A 180 -10.75 -4.51 -8.01
N TYR A 181 -9.77 -4.21 -7.16
CA TYR A 181 -9.88 -3.16 -6.16
C TYR A 181 -9.93 -1.76 -6.79
N PHE A 182 -9.14 -1.53 -7.84
CA PHE A 182 -9.12 -0.25 -8.55
C PHE A 182 -10.20 -0.14 -9.64
N HIS A 183 -10.94 -1.22 -9.92
CA HIS A 183 -11.89 -1.32 -11.04
C HIS A 183 -11.26 -0.91 -12.38
N LYS A 184 -9.97 -1.20 -12.56
CA LYS A 184 -9.15 -0.77 -13.69
C LYS A 184 -8.42 -1.98 -14.30
N ILE A 185 -8.38 -2.04 -15.63
CA ILE A 185 -7.90 -3.22 -16.39
C ILE A 185 -6.91 -2.87 -17.52
N ASP A 186 -6.79 -1.59 -17.83
CA ASP A 186 -6.14 -1.01 -19.00
C ASP A 186 -4.92 -0.13 -18.63
N ASN A 187 -4.56 -0.05 -17.35
CA ASN A 187 -3.33 0.61 -16.94
C ASN A 187 -2.13 -0.12 -17.55
N THR A 188 -1.27 0.61 -18.27
CA THR A 188 -0.06 0.07 -18.90
C THR A 188 1.08 1.10 -18.83
N PHE A 189 2.31 0.62 -18.96
CA PHE A 189 3.49 1.45 -19.12
C PHE A 189 3.93 1.43 -20.58
N THR A 190 3.95 2.59 -21.21
CA THR A 190 4.40 2.82 -22.58
C THR A 190 5.85 3.29 -22.63
N ASN A 191 6.33 4.01 -21.60
CA ASN A 191 7.68 4.54 -21.53
C ASN A 191 8.48 3.92 -20.36
N LYS A 192 8.65 2.60 -20.42
CA LYS A 192 9.29 1.83 -19.34
C LYS A 192 10.72 2.27 -19.06
N GLU A 193 11.47 2.68 -20.08
CA GLU A 193 12.88 3.07 -19.94
C GLU A 193 13.04 4.33 -19.09
N GLU A 194 12.26 5.38 -19.37
CA GLU A 194 12.28 6.60 -18.59
C GLU A 194 11.84 6.34 -17.14
N VAL A 195 10.72 5.62 -16.96
CA VAL A 195 10.20 5.31 -15.63
C VAL A 195 11.22 4.51 -14.82
N CYS A 196 11.84 3.48 -15.41
CA CYS A 196 12.87 2.68 -14.74
C CYS A 196 14.13 3.50 -14.44
N SER A 197 14.53 4.41 -15.33
CA SER A 197 15.64 5.35 -15.12
C SER A 197 15.37 6.27 -13.93
N ASN A 198 14.15 6.81 -13.82
CA ASN A 198 13.75 7.65 -12.69
C ASN A 198 13.69 6.86 -11.37
N PHE A 199 13.20 5.61 -11.38
CA PHE A 199 13.36 4.74 -10.20
C PHE A 199 14.83 4.47 -9.87
N GLY A 200 15.70 4.27 -10.87
CA GLY A 200 17.14 4.13 -10.67
C GLY A 200 17.74 5.33 -9.94
N LYS A 201 17.43 6.55 -10.36
CA LYS A 201 17.85 7.79 -9.68
C LYS A 201 17.33 7.86 -8.24
N LEU A 202 16.09 7.44 -8.00
CA LEU A 202 15.52 7.39 -6.64
C LEU A 202 16.30 6.41 -5.74
N ILE A 203 16.64 5.24 -6.26
CA ILE A 203 17.43 4.21 -5.56
C ILE A 203 18.82 4.77 -5.21
N GLU A 204 19.49 5.48 -6.14
CA GLU A 204 20.75 6.18 -5.87
C GLU A 204 20.66 7.16 -4.72
N TRP A 205 19.62 8.00 -4.71
CA TRP A 205 19.43 8.96 -3.63
C TRP A 205 19.18 8.26 -2.30
N GLN A 206 18.38 7.20 -2.30
CA GLN A 206 18.07 6.42 -1.10
C GLN A 206 19.30 5.72 -0.53
N LEU A 207 20.18 5.17 -1.37
CA LEU A 207 21.42 4.53 -0.93
C LEU A 207 22.45 5.53 -0.42
N ARG A 208 22.42 6.79 -0.84
CA ARG A 208 23.27 7.87 -0.29
C ARG A 208 22.82 8.32 1.11
N GLU A 209 21.61 8.00 1.54
CA GLU A 209 21.14 8.36 2.87
C GLU A 209 21.88 7.63 4.00
N LYS A 210 21.75 8.19 5.21
CA LYS A 210 22.42 7.67 6.42
C LYS A 210 21.65 6.56 7.14
N HIS A 211 20.33 6.44 6.92
CA HIS A 211 19.49 5.55 7.71
C HIS A 211 19.14 4.24 6.97
N PRO A 212 19.27 3.05 7.61
CA PRO A 212 19.02 1.75 6.97
C PRO A 212 17.66 1.61 6.28
N LYS A 213 16.61 2.21 6.86
CA LYS A 213 15.26 2.26 6.29
C LYS A 213 15.24 2.75 4.84
N ALA A 214 16.05 3.76 4.49
CA ALA A 214 16.14 4.27 3.12
C ALA A 214 16.75 3.22 2.18
N TRP A 215 17.76 2.47 2.63
CA TRP A 215 18.42 1.45 1.82
C TRP A 215 17.49 0.27 1.52
N PHE A 216 16.68 -0.16 2.49
CA PHE A 216 15.65 -1.16 2.24
C PHE A 216 14.52 -0.64 1.33
N ARG A 217 14.22 0.66 1.35
CA ARG A 217 13.35 1.28 0.33
C ARG A 217 13.96 1.23 -1.06
N ALA A 218 15.28 1.36 -1.17
CA ALA A 218 16.00 1.22 -2.43
C ALA A 218 15.83 -0.21 -3.00
N TYR A 219 15.96 -1.23 -2.16
CA TYR A 219 15.67 -2.63 -2.56
C TYR A 219 14.20 -2.81 -2.98
N PHE A 220 13.26 -2.22 -2.24
CA PHE A 220 11.84 -2.27 -2.60
C PHE A 220 11.57 -1.63 -3.97
N ASN A 221 12.17 -0.47 -4.25
CA ASN A 221 12.05 0.24 -5.52
C ASN A 221 12.70 -0.53 -6.68
N TRP A 222 13.77 -1.28 -6.43
CA TRP A 222 14.32 -2.21 -7.43
C TRP A 222 13.31 -3.30 -7.82
N GLY A 223 12.53 -3.80 -6.86
CA GLY A 223 11.42 -4.71 -7.15
C GLY A 223 10.31 -4.08 -8.00
N LEU A 224 10.07 -2.77 -7.87
CA LEU A 224 9.15 -2.04 -8.75
C LEU A 224 9.70 -1.94 -10.18
N ILE A 225 11.01 -1.72 -10.36
CA ILE A 225 11.66 -1.79 -11.68
C ILE A 225 11.44 -3.18 -12.31
N ASN A 226 11.66 -4.26 -11.56
CA ASN A 226 11.41 -5.62 -12.05
C ASN A 226 9.96 -5.79 -12.49
N TYR A 227 9.00 -5.32 -11.69
CA TYR A 227 7.58 -5.38 -12.04
C TYR A 227 7.27 -4.64 -13.37
N ILE A 228 7.75 -3.41 -13.53
CA ILE A 228 7.54 -2.59 -14.73
C ILE A 228 8.14 -3.25 -15.98
N GLN A 229 9.31 -3.88 -15.82
CA GLN A 229 10.00 -4.61 -16.88
C GLN A 229 9.42 -6.01 -17.17
N GLY A 230 8.43 -6.47 -16.39
CA GLY A 230 7.87 -7.82 -16.54
C GLY A 230 8.80 -8.94 -16.06
N LYS A 231 9.82 -8.60 -15.25
CA LYS A 231 10.76 -9.57 -14.67
C LYS A 231 10.13 -10.28 -13.46
N PRO A 232 10.66 -11.46 -13.07
CA PRO A 232 10.23 -12.12 -11.84
C PRO A 232 10.39 -11.25 -10.60
N ARG A 233 9.55 -11.51 -9.60
CA ARG A 233 9.67 -10.90 -8.27
C ARG A 233 11.03 -11.24 -7.64
N LEU A 234 11.59 -10.30 -6.87
CA LEU A 234 12.81 -10.51 -6.11
C LEU A 234 12.65 -11.50 -4.94
N LEU A 235 11.42 -11.65 -4.45
CA LEU A 235 11.04 -12.55 -3.37
C LEU A 235 9.70 -13.21 -3.69
N PRO A 236 9.45 -14.44 -3.18
CA PRO A 236 8.17 -15.12 -3.37
C PRO A 236 7.00 -14.29 -2.86
N CYS A 237 5.83 -14.47 -3.48
CA CYS A 237 4.60 -13.90 -2.97
C CYS A 237 4.00 -14.84 -1.91
N GLU A 238 3.82 -14.34 -0.69
CA GLU A 238 3.17 -15.08 0.41
C GLU A 238 1.84 -14.43 0.84
N ALA A 239 1.19 -13.75 -0.09
CA ALA A 239 -0.17 -13.25 0.09
C ALA A 239 -1.11 -14.40 0.53
N GLY A 240 -1.95 -14.18 1.55
CA GLY A 240 -2.77 -15.24 2.14
C GLY A 240 -2.03 -16.18 3.11
N LEU A 241 -0.76 -15.90 3.42
CA LEU A 241 0.02 -16.55 4.49
C LEU A 241 0.53 -15.54 5.53
N VAL A 242 1.13 -14.44 5.09
CA VAL A 242 1.65 -13.38 5.98
C VAL A 242 0.73 -12.17 6.06
N ASN A 243 -0.06 -11.93 5.01
CA ASN A 243 -0.98 -10.80 4.94
C ASN A 243 -2.33 -11.20 4.32
N PHE A 244 -3.35 -10.40 4.57
CA PHE A 244 -4.66 -10.51 3.90
C PHE A 244 -5.34 -9.14 3.79
N PHE A 245 -6.39 -9.10 2.98
CA PHE A 245 -7.22 -7.93 2.73
C PHE A 245 -8.67 -8.28 3.05
N VAL A 246 -9.40 -7.34 3.66
CA VAL A 246 -10.83 -7.45 3.91
C VAL A 246 -11.53 -6.42 3.04
N ALA A 247 -12.41 -6.89 2.16
CA ALA A 247 -13.23 -6.04 1.31
C ALA A 247 -14.41 -5.42 2.10
N PRO A 248 -15.06 -4.37 1.58
CA PRO A 248 -16.14 -3.68 2.29
C PRO A 248 -17.33 -4.58 2.63
N TYR A 249 -17.53 -5.69 1.92
CA TYR A 249 -18.64 -6.63 2.17
C TYR A 249 -18.24 -7.84 3.02
N GLY A 250 -17.04 -7.81 3.62
CA GLY A 250 -16.54 -8.86 4.51
C GLY A 250 -15.75 -9.98 3.83
N ASP A 251 -15.61 -9.97 2.49
CA ASP A 251 -14.79 -10.94 1.78
C ASP A 251 -13.31 -10.78 2.13
N VAL A 252 -12.66 -11.90 2.43
CA VAL A 252 -11.23 -11.93 2.71
C VAL A 252 -10.49 -12.33 1.45
N TYR A 253 -9.53 -11.52 1.00
CA TYR A 253 -8.68 -11.80 -0.16
C TYR A 253 -7.21 -11.89 0.27
N PRO A 254 -6.37 -12.65 -0.45
CA PRO A 254 -4.94 -12.74 -0.14
C PRO A 254 -4.20 -11.43 -0.48
N CYS A 255 -4.64 -10.71 -1.53
CA CYS A 255 -4.09 -9.42 -1.95
C CYS A 255 -5.16 -8.55 -2.64
N ASN A 256 -4.91 -7.24 -2.75
CA ASN A 256 -5.73 -6.31 -3.54
C ASN A 256 -5.34 -6.25 -5.03
N GLY A 257 -4.41 -7.10 -5.46
CA GLY A 257 -3.86 -7.13 -6.82
C GLY A 257 -4.51 -8.18 -7.74
N LEU A 258 -5.67 -8.73 -7.39
CA LEU A 258 -6.31 -9.79 -8.19
C LEU A 258 -6.97 -9.22 -9.44
N GLU A 259 -6.93 -9.96 -10.54
CA GLU A 259 -7.65 -9.64 -11.78
C GLU A 259 -8.31 -10.91 -12.29
N SER A 260 -9.59 -10.83 -12.65
CA SER A 260 -10.37 -11.98 -13.11
C SER A 260 -9.75 -12.67 -14.33
N LYS A 261 -9.01 -11.94 -15.18
CA LYS A 261 -8.29 -12.50 -16.34
C LYS A 261 -7.20 -13.51 -15.96
N TYR A 262 -6.69 -13.46 -14.73
CA TYR A 262 -5.74 -14.46 -14.21
C TYR A 262 -6.46 -15.39 -13.24
N TRP A 263 -7.02 -14.83 -12.18
CA TRP A 263 -7.87 -15.49 -11.20
C TRP A 263 -8.35 -14.45 -10.17
N LYS A 264 -9.53 -14.67 -9.60
CA LYS A 264 -10.05 -13.90 -8.47
C LYS A 264 -10.95 -14.80 -7.64
N GLU A 265 -10.47 -15.20 -6.48
CA GLU A 265 -11.22 -16.02 -5.51
C GLU A 265 -10.95 -15.46 -4.11
N SER A 266 -12.01 -15.34 -3.30
CA SER A 266 -11.87 -14.97 -1.88
C SER A 266 -11.47 -16.20 -1.07
N MET A 267 -10.81 -15.99 0.06
CA MET A 267 -10.49 -17.02 1.05
C MET A 267 -11.71 -17.40 1.90
N GLY A 268 -12.81 -16.66 1.78
CA GLY A 268 -14.04 -16.78 2.56
C GLY A 268 -14.60 -15.40 2.88
N ASN A 269 -15.68 -15.36 3.67
CA ASN A 269 -16.30 -14.13 4.14
C ASN A 269 -16.44 -14.16 5.67
N ILE A 270 -16.10 -13.06 6.35
CA ILE A 270 -16.14 -12.98 7.82
C ILE A 270 -17.56 -13.06 8.40
N ARG A 271 -18.58 -12.88 7.56
CA ARG A 271 -20.00 -12.96 7.95
C ARG A 271 -20.52 -14.39 7.98
N THR A 272 -19.91 -15.29 7.23
CA THR A 272 -20.39 -16.67 7.07
C THR A 272 -19.61 -17.68 7.90
N MET A 273 -18.47 -17.29 8.47
CA MET A 273 -17.58 -18.17 9.24
C MET A 273 -17.73 -17.93 10.75
N SER A 274 -17.67 -19.01 11.53
CA SER A 274 -17.77 -18.96 13.00
C SER A 274 -16.59 -18.20 13.64
N SER A 275 -15.39 -18.32 13.08
CA SER A 275 -14.21 -17.58 13.50
C SER A 275 -13.28 -17.26 12.32
N PHE A 276 -12.40 -16.26 12.50
CA PHE A 276 -11.35 -15.99 11.51
C PHE A 276 -10.40 -17.19 11.35
N GLN A 277 -10.17 -17.96 12.41
CA GLN A 277 -9.27 -19.10 12.36
C GLN A 277 -9.80 -20.20 11.44
N ASP A 278 -11.11 -20.41 11.45
CA ASP A 278 -11.81 -21.36 10.57
C ASP A 278 -11.71 -20.90 9.11
N LEU A 279 -11.97 -19.61 8.86
CA LEU A 279 -11.77 -19.01 7.53
C LEU A 279 -10.34 -19.23 7.03
N TRP A 280 -9.34 -18.89 7.86
CA TRP A 280 -7.92 -18.90 7.48
C TRP A 280 -7.38 -20.30 7.17
N ARG A 281 -7.91 -21.32 7.86
CA ARG A 281 -7.52 -22.74 7.70
C ARG A 281 -8.47 -23.54 6.81
N SER A 282 -9.50 -22.90 6.26
CA SER A 282 -10.47 -23.55 5.37
C SER A 282 -9.82 -24.12 4.10
N GLU A 283 -10.50 -25.08 3.48
CA GLU A 283 -10.08 -25.62 2.19
C GLU A 283 -10.09 -24.55 1.09
N GLN A 284 -11.04 -23.62 1.13
CA GLN A 284 -11.09 -22.48 0.21
C GLN A 284 -9.85 -21.60 0.36
N ALA A 285 -9.46 -21.24 1.59
CA ALA A 285 -8.23 -20.50 1.84
C ALA A 285 -6.97 -21.24 1.33
N GLU A 286 -6.93 -22.57 1.43
CA GLU A 286 -5.81 -23.35 0.89
C GLU A 286 -5.78 -23.38 -0.64
N ARG A 287 -6.94 -23.49 -1.31
CA ARG A 287 -7.03 -23.34 -2.78
C ARG A 287 -6.54 -21.98 -3.23
N VAL A 288 -6.95 -20.91 -2.55
CA VAL A 288 -6.50 -19.55 -2.83
C VAL A 288 -4.98 -19.42 -2.64
N ARG A 289 -4.41 -20.00 -1.57
CA ARG A 289 -2.93 -20.04 -1.40
C ARG A 289 -2.25 -20.82 -2.52
N ALA A 290 -2.84 -21.90 -3.02
CA ALA A 290 -2.32 -22.62 -4.18
C ALA A 290 -2.34 -21.75 -5.46
N HIS A 291 -3.37 -20.93 -5.66
CA HIS A 291 -3.40 -19.92 -6.74
C HIS A 291 -2.30 -18.86 -6.56
N VAL A 292 -2.08 -18.36 -5.34
CA VAL A 292 -1.01 -17.38 -5.07
C VAL A 292 0.37 -17.93 -5.44
N ARG A 293 0.67 -19.20 -5.08
CA ARG A 293 1.96 -19.85 -5.41
C ARG A 293 2.24 -19.92 -6.91
N LYS A 294 1.19 -19.97 -7.73
CA LYS A 294 1.27 -20.09 -9.20
C LYS A 294 0.86 -18.79 -9.93
N CYS A 295 0.70 -17.68 -9.20
CA CYS A 295 0.18 -16.45 -9.77
C CYS A 295 1.18 -15.86 -10.79
N PRO A 296 0.79 -15.65 -12.06
CA PRO A 296 1.72 -15.24 -13.13
C PRO A 296 2.04 -13.74 -13.09
N LYS A 297 1.38 -12.98 -12.22
CA LYS A 297 1.28 -11.52 -12.34
C LYS A 297 2.54 -10.76 -11.91
N ASN A 298 3.45 -11.41 -11.19
CA ASN A 298 4.72 -10.86 -10.71
C ASN A 298 4.61 -9.46 -10.03
N CYS A 299 3.45 -9.13 -9.43
CA CYS A 299 3.24 -7.82 -8.81
C CYS A 299 4.25 -7.54 -7.70
N TRP A 300 4.48 -6.27 -7.35
CA TRP A 300 5.37 -5.89 -6.26
C TRP A 300 4.78 -4.77 -5.40
N MET A 301 3.65 -5.08 -4.73
CA MET A 301 2.94 -4.11 -3.88
C MET A 301 3.49 -4.10 -2.45
N VAL A 302 3.63 -2.92 -1.84
CA VAL A 302 4.18 -2.74 -0.49
C VAL A 302 3.52 -3.63 0.56
N GLY A 303 2.19 -3.80 0.52
CA GLY A 303 1.45 -4.64 1.46
C GLY A 303 1.76 -6.14 1.35
N THR A 304 2.29 -6.60 0.21
CA THR A 304 2.70 -8.00 0.00
C THR A 304 4.22 -8.18 0.03
N ALA A 305 4.99 -7.14 -0.33
CA ALA A 305 6.45 -7.18 -0.42
C ALA A 305 7.11 -6.89 0.93
N ALA A 306 6.61 -5.93 1.70
CA ALA A 306 7.22 -5.56 2.97
C ALA A 306 7.21 -6.69 4.02
N PRO A 307 6.12 -7.48 4.18
CA PRO A 307 6.14 -8.62 5.10
C PRO A 307 7.16 -9.69 4.70
N VAL A 308 7.24 -10.03 3.40
CA VAL A 308 8.20 -11.04 2.92
C VAL A 308 9.65 -10.54 2.96
N MET A 309 9.90 -9.24 2.75
CA MET A 309 11.23 -8.66 2.95
C MET A 309 11.71 -8.79 4.39
N LYS A 310 10.81 -8.64 5.38
CA LYS A 310 11.14 -8.85 6.80
C LYS A 310 11.36 -10.33 7.11
N LYS A 311 10.53 -11.22 6.55
CA LYS A 311 10.66 -12.68 6.73
C LYS A 311 11.97 -13.21 6.15
N TYR A 312 12.34 -12.76 4.96
CA TYR A 312 13.54 -13.18 4.23
C TYR A 312 14.68 -12.15 4.32
N ILE A 313 14.84 -11.51 5.47
CA ILE A 313 15.71 -10.32 5.63
C ILE A 313 17.15 -10.50 5.14
N ALA A 314 17.69 -11.72 5.19
CA ALA A 314 19.03 -12.03 4.71
C ALA A 314 19.23 -11.67 3.22
N ILE A 315 18.20 -11.86 2.38
CA ILE A 315 18.29 -11.59 0.93
C ILE A 315 18.35 -10.08 0.67
N PRO A 316 17.38 -9.25 1.12
CA PRO A 316 17.49 -7.80 0.97
C PRO A 316 18.71 -7.22 1.68
N LEU A 317 19.10 -7.74 2.85
CA LEU A 317 20.26 -7.25 3.59
C LEU A 317 21.56 -7.43 2.81
N ARG A 318 21.78 -8.62 2.20
CA ARG A 318 22.96 -8.88 1.37
C ARG A 318 23.05 -7.89 0.21
N TRP A 319 21.93 -7.66 -0.49
CA TRP A 319 21.88 -6.69 -1.58
C TRP A 319 22.13 -5.25 -1.08
N VAL A 320 21.48 -4.85 0.01
CA VAL A 320 21.60 -3.52 0.61
C VAL A 320 23.05 -3.23 1.00
N LEU A 321 23.72 -4.15 1.68
CA LEU A 321 25.11 -3.98 2.09
C LEU A 321 26.03 -3.85 0.87
N HIS A 322 25.87 -4.72 -0.12
CA HIS A 322 26.65 -4.65 -1.35
C HIS A 322 26.48 -3.31 -2.07
N GLN A 323 25.24 -2.89 -2.33
CA GLN A 323 24.96 -1.64 -3.05
C GLN A 323 25.34 -0.40 -2.24
N LYS A 324 25.24 -0.45 -0.91
CA LYS A 324 25.68 0.66 -0.05
C LYS A 324 27.20 0.85 -0.16
N ILE A 325 27.98 -0.24 -0.19
CA ILE A 325 29.43 -0.17 -0.42
C ILE A 325 29.73 0.46 -1.77
N GLN A 326 29.08 -0.01 -2.85
CA GLN A 326 29.26 0.58 -4.19
C GLN A 326 28.93 2.07 -4.23
N SER A 327 27.81 2.47 -3.60
CA SER A 327 27.40 3.87 -3.51
C SER A 327 28.41 4.74 -2.76
N VAL A 328 29.08 4.21 -1.73
CA VAL A 328 30.12 4.94 -0.98
C VAL A 328 31.40 5.06 -1.79
N MET A 329 31.74 4.05 -2.59
CA MET A 329 32.89 4.05 -3.48
C MET A 329 32.69 4.88 -4.76
N GLY A 330 31.51 5.47 -4.97
CA GLY A 330 31.19 6.24 -6.18
C GLY A 330 30.95 5.38 -7.42
N HIS A 331 30.81 4.06 -7.28
CA HIS A 331 30.49 3.17 -8.38
C HIS A 331 29.00 3.24 -8.75
N PRO A 332 28.66 2.97 -10.02
CA PRO A 332 27.26 2.89 -10.45
C PRO A 332 26.54 1.73 -9.76
N ILE A 333 25.24 1.90 -9.52
CA ILE A 333 24.41 0.84 -8.95
C ILE A 333 24.27 -0.29 -9.95
N ASN A 334 24.43 -1.51 -9.47
CA ASN A 334 24.13 -2.69 -10.28
C ASN A 334 22.70 -3.18 -10.01
N LEU A 335 21.79 -2.89 -10.94
CA LEU A 335 20.39 -3.36 -10.91
C LEU A 335 20.16 -4.63 -11.76
N LYS A 336 21.23 -5.31 -12.19
CA LYS A 336 21.13 -6.62 -12.83
C LYS A 336 20.99 -7.67 -11.72
N GLY A 337 19.88 -8.42 -11.77
CA GLY A 337 19.52 -9.45 -10.80
C GLY A 337 20.42 -10.65 -10.83
#